data_AF-A0A383VMI4-F1
#
_entry.id   AF-A0A383VMI4-F1
#
_cell.length_a   1.000
_cell.length_b   1.000
_cell.length_c   1.000
_cell.angle_alpha   90.00
_cell.angle_beta   90.00
_cell.angle_gamma   90.00
#
_symmetry.space_group_name_H-M   'P 1'
#
loop_
_entity.id
_entity.type
_entity.pdbx_description
1 polymer ?
#
loop_
_entity_poly.entity_id
_entity_poly.type
_entity_poly.pdbx_seq_one_letter_code
_entity_poly.pdbx_strand_id
1 'polypeptide(L)'
;MDTKVGGDVAAAAAAAAAAAAAAAAAAQARVVDRFRRGELNLLVATNIGSEGMDFKQCAAVVAFEPPPDLTSYIQARGRARKQGSQYCWLVPRSAAAATTLVGKQRKLISDAQLQDDLVRETSAATRQLLQQHHSSSSNPAAAGRQSGFKGSAALPHNAAHLLMPKGGIATLRLAQPLLIGFCTKLDWGGRAKPPQAFYRTVQLPEGQHTTVYLPSSSGIQQPVATAPCCSTAKASKNAAALQALRQLRETGRLDDWLQPKK
;
A
#
# COMPACT_ATOMS: atom_id res chain seq x y z
N MET A 1 34.74 -27.08 51.58
CA MET A 1 33.31 -26.83 51.27
C MET A 1 33.21 -25.35 50.90
N ASP A 2 32.28 -24.97 50.04
CA ASP A 2 32.00 -23.59 49.54
C ASP A 2 32.43 -23.33 48.09
N THR A 3 31.43 -23.38 47.20
CA THR A 3 31.27 -22.61 45.93
C THR A 3 30.18 -23.24 45.03
N LYS A 4 28.98 -23.49 45.57
CA LYS A 4 27.82 -23.91 44.74
C LYS A 4 26.57 -23.04 44.88
N VAL A 5 26.65 -21.95 45.65
CA VAL A 5 25.49 -21.08 45.94
C VAL A 5 25.30 -19.99 44.87
N GLY A 6 26.34 -19.60 44.13
CA GLY A 6 26.28 -18.48 43.18
C GLY A 6 25.56 -18.75 41.86
N GLY A 7 25.47 -20.02 41.42
CA GLY A 7 24.80 -20.39 40.17
C GLY A 7 23.26 -20.41 40.28
N ASP A 8 22.76 -20.85 41.43
CA ASP A 8 21.32 -21.02 41.65
C ASP A 8 20.60 -19.67 41.87
N VAL A 9 21.26 -18.69 42.50
CA VAL A 9 20.71 -17.33 42.65
C VAL A 9 20.63 -16.55 41.33
N ALA A 10 21.56 -16.76 40.40
CA ALA A 10 21.53 -16.13 39.08
C ALA A 10 20.40 -16.71 38.20
N ALA A 11 20.21 -18.04 38.23
CA ALA A 11 19.11 -18.71 37.54
C ALA A 11 17.74 -18.32 38.13
N ALA A 12 17.62 -18.25 39.45
CA ALA A 12 16.40 -17.81 40.13
C ALA A 12 16.06 -16.34 39.83
N ALA A 13 17.06 -15.45 39.77
CA ALA A 13 16.87 -14.05 39.41
C ALA A 13 16.39 -13.89 37.95
N ALA A 14 16.95 -14.67 37.03
CA ALA A 14 16.50 -14.69 35.63
C ALA A 14 15.05 -15.19 35.48
N ALA A 15 14.68 -16.23 36.22
CA ALA A 15 13.30 -16.75 36.24
C ALA A 15 12.31 -15.73 36.82
N ALA A 16 12.69 -15.02 37.89
CA ALA A 16 11.89 -13.95 38.48
C ALA A 16 11.69 -12.77 37.51
N ALA A 17 12.74 -12.38 36.77
CA ALA A 17 12.65 -11.34 35.75
C ALA A 17 11.74 -11.73 34.58
N ALA A 18 11.80 -12.99 34.13
CA ALA A 18 10.91 -13.52 33.10
C ALA A 18 9.44 -13.56 33.56
N ALA A 19 9.19 -13.97 34.81
CA ALA A 19 7.85 -13.96 35.40
C ALA A 19 7.28 -12.53 35.53
N ALA A 20 8.12 -11.57 35.95
CA ALA A 20 7.74 -10.17 36.02
C ALA A 20 7.43 -9.57 34.64
N ALA A 21 8.22 -9.91 33.62
CA ALA A 21 7.96 -9.50 32.23
C ALA A 21 6.66 -10.10 31.69
N ALA A 22 6.39 -11.38 31.97
CA ALA A 22 5.15 -12.04 31.59
C ALA A 22 3.92 -11.42 32.29
N ALA A 23 4.05 -11.10 33.59
CA ALA A 23 3.01 -10.41 34.34
C ALA A 23 2.73 -9.00 33.79
N ALA A 24 3.77 -8.26 33.42
CA ALA A 24 3.65 -6.94 32.79
C ALA A 24 2.97 -7.03 31.41
N ALA A 25 3.32 -8.03 30.59
CA ALA A 25 2.68 -8.28 29.30
C ALA A 25 1.19 -8.65 29.45
N ALA A 26 0.86 -9.49 30.43
CA ALA A 26 -0.53 -9.85 30.74
C ALA A 26 -1.33 -8.63 31.23
N ALA A 27 -0.72 -7.76 32.04
CA ALA A 27 -1.34 -6.50 32.47
C ALA A 27 -1.57 -5.55 31.29
N GLN A 28 -0.58 -5.41 30.39
CA GLN A 28 -0.69 -4.61 29.17
C GLN A 28 -1.85 -5.11 28.30
N ALA A 29 -1.93 -6.42 28.03
CA ALA A 29 -3.00 -7.03 27.25
C ALA A 29 -4.39 -6.73 27.84
N ARG A 30 -4.55 -6.84 29.17
CA ARG A 30 -5.79 -6.47 29.87
C ARG A 30 -6.16 -5.01 29.65
N VAL A 31 -5.21 -4.08 29.69
CA VAL A 31 -5.46 -2.65 29.48
C VAL A 31 -5.93 -2.37 28.05
N VAL A 32 -5.28 -2.94 27.03
CA VAL A 32 -5.74 -2.75 25.65
C VAL A 32 -7.08 -3.42 25.38
N ASP A 33 -7.37 -4.57 25.99
CA ASP A 33 -8.69 -5.19 25.86
C ASP A 33 -9.81 -4.34 26.46
N ARG A 34 -9.57 -3.73 27.63
CA ARG A 34 -10.52 -2.78 28.24
C ARG A 34 -10.73 -1.55 27.37
N PHE A 35 -9.68 -1.04 26.74
CA PHE A 35 -9.77 0.05 25.77
C PHE A 35 -10.55 -0.35 24.50
N ARG A 36 -10.34 -1.56 23.96
CA ARG A 36 -11.11 -2.08 22.81
C ARG A 36 -12.60 -2.18 23.12
N ARG A 37 -12.95 -2.66 24.31
CA ARG A 37 -14.34 -2.77 24.79
C ARG A 37 -14.98 -1.43 25.12
N GLY A 38 -14.20 -0.35 25.17
CA GLY A 38 -14.69 1.00 25.50
C GLY A 38 -14.86 1.24 27.00
N GLU A 39 -14.32 0.36 27.86
CA GLU A 39 -14.25 0.60 29.30
C GLU A 39 -13.22 1.69 29.64
N LEU A 40 -12.23 1.88 28.75
CA LEU A 40 -11.25 2.97 28.82
C LEU A 40 -11.38 3.82 27.55
N ASN A 41 -11.40 5.14 27.72
CA ASN A 41 -11.56 6.11 26.62
C ASN A 41 -10.28 6.87 26.28
N LEU A 42 -9.25 6.76 27.13
CA LEU A 42 -7.94 7.39 26.95
C LEU A 42 -6.85 6.36 27.24
N LEU A 43 -5.87 6.28 26.36
CA LEU A 43 -4.67 5.47 26.54
C LEU A 43 -3.44 6.35 26.34
N VAL A 44 -2.50 6.27 27.27
CA VAL A 44 -1.18 6.90 27.18
C VAL A 44 -0.15 5.80 27.04
N ALA A 45 0.62 5.80 25.96
CA ALA A 45 1.60 4.75 25.65
C ALA A 45 2.88 5.34 25.05
N THR A 46 4.00 4.66 25.26
CA THR A 46 5.29 4.98 24.63
C THR A 46 5.47 4.20 23.32
N ASN A 47 6.40 4.64 22.47
CA ASN A 47 6.59 4.12 21.10
C ASN A 47 6.78 2.59 21.05
N ILE A 48 7.43 2.00 22.07
CA ILE A 48 7.70 0.55 22.20
C ILE A 48 6.41 -0.28 22.39
N GLY A 49 5.30 0.35 22.79
CA GLY A 49 3.98 -0.30 22.87
C GLY A 49 3.09 -0.11 21.64
N SER A 50 3.53 0.59 20.58
CA SER A 50 2.63 0.91 19.46
C SER A 50 2.62 -0.14 18.35
N GLU A 51 3.70 -0.93 18.24
CA GLU A 51 3.86 -1.99 17.26
C GLU A 51 3.24 -3.30 17.79
N GLY A 52 2.39 -3.94 17.00
CA GLY A 52 1.73 -5.21 17.36
C GLY A 52 0.50 -5.11 18.26
N MET A 53 0.20 -3.95 18.86
CA MET A 53 -1.06 -3.76 19.59
C MET A 53 -2.20 -3.38 18.62
N ASP A 54 -3.22 -4.22 18.55
CA ASP A 54 -4.44 -3.90 17.79
C ASP A 54 -5.32 -2.93 18.59
N PHE A 55 -5.55 -1.73 18.06
CA PHE A 55 -6.32 -0.66 18.70
C PHE A 55 -7.56 -0.34 17.89
N LYS A 56 -8.67 -0.08 18.58
CA LYS A 56 -9.89 0.49 17.98
C LYS A 56 -9.58 1.84 17.34
N GLN A 57 -10.31 2.18 16.28
CA GLN A 57 -10.21 3.51 15.66
C GLN A 57 -10.56 4.61 16.67
N CYS A 58 -9.62 5.54 16.87
CA CYS A 58 -9.68 6.63 17.83
C CYS A 58 -10.26 7.90 17.19
N ALA A 59 -10.92 8.73 18.00
CA ALA A 59 -11.39 10.06 17.58
C ALA A 59 -10.26 11.09 17.57
N ALA A 60 -9.25 10.92 18.42
CA ALA A 60 -8.05 11.73 18.42
C ALA A 60 -6.83 10.86 18.74
N VAL A 61 -5.69 11.19 18.13
CA VAL A 61 -4.39 10.62 18.46
C VAL A 61 -3.42 11.78 18.62
N VAL A 62 -2.76 11.86 19.77
CA VAL A 62 -1.82 12.92 20.11
C VAL A 62 -0.43 12.32 20.27
N ALA A 63 0.51 12.71 19.43
CA ALA A 63 1.91 12.34 19.58
C ALA A 63 2.63 13.39 20.42
N PHE A 64 3.34 12.96 21.47
CA PHE A 64 4.11 13.87 22.32
C PHE A 64 5.26 14.54 21.59
N GLU A 65 5.81 13.84 20.58
CA GLU A 65 6.79 14.35 19.65
C GLU A 65 6.34 14.02 18.22
N PRO A 66 6.73 14.83 17.22
CA PRO A 66 6.49 14.48 15.83
C PRO A 66 7.15 13.14 15.45
N PRO A 67 6.51 12.35 14.58
CA PRO A 67 7.02 11.03 14.22
C PRO A 67 8.42 11.14 13.58
N PRO A 68 9.33 10.20 13.90
CA PRO A 68 10.69 10.20 13.37
C PRO A 68 10.71 9.89 11.88
N ASP A 69 9.87 8.94 11.45
CA ASP A 69 9.83 8.42 10.08
C ASP A 69 8.40 8.33 9.53
N LEU A 70 8.31 8.17 8.20
CA LEU A 70 7.06 8.00 7.47
C LEU A 70 6.23 6.80 7.98
N THR A 71 6.88 5.68 8.29
CA THR A 71 6.20 4.47 8.78
C THR A 71 5.50 4.74 10.10
N SER A 72 6.18 5.39 11.06
CA SER A 72 5.59 5.78 12.35
C SER A 72 4.44 6.75 12.16
N TYR A 73 4.57 7.70 11.23
CA TYR A 73 3.48 8.61 10.87
C TYR A 73 2.24 7.85 10.37
N ILE A 74 2.41 6.94 9.40
CA ILE A 74 1.31 6.16 8.81
C ILE A 74 0.65 5.26 9.85
N GLN A 75 1.43 4.63 10.72
CA GLN A 75 0.91 3.77 11.80
C GLN A 75 0.11 4.58 12.82
N ALA A 76 0.65 5.71 13.30
CA ALA A 76 0.00 6.57 14.28
C ALA A 76 -1.26 7.26 13.72
N ARG A 77 -1.17 7.91 12.54
CA ARG A 77 -2.33 8.44 11.82
C ARG A 77 -3.34 7.33 11.51
N GLY A 78 -2.84 6.12 11.28
CA GLY A 78 -3.65 4.95 11.04
C GLY A 78 -4.60 4.59 12.18
N ARG A 79 -4.36 5.09 13.41
CA ARG A 79 -5.27 4.93 14.55
C ARG A 79 -6.36 6.01 14.59
N ALA A 80 -6.16 7.17 13.97
CA ALA A 80 -7.13 8.26 13.79
C ALA A 80 -7.72 8.27 12.36
N ARG A 81 -8.42 7.20 11.97
CA ARG A 81 -9.04 7.06 10.63
C ARG A 81 -10.56 7.32 10.59
N LYS A 82 -11.19 7.62 11.73
CA LYS A 82 -12.63 7.93 11.76
C LYS A 82 -12.90 9.23 11.01
N GLN A 83 -14.11 9.36 10.46
CA GLN A 83 -14.51 10.64 9.89
C GLN A 83 -14.50 11.72 10.97
N GLY A 84 -13.83 12.84 10.72
CA GLY A 84 -13.66 13.91 11.70
C GLY A 84 -12.62 13.63 12.80
N SER A 85 -11.87 12.53 12.75
CA SER A 85 -10.82 12.29 13.75
C SER A 85 -9.59 13.20 13.55
N GLN A 86 -8.94 13.54 14.65
CA GLN A 86 -7.79 14.44 14.67
C GLN A 86 -6.48 13.70 14.95
N TYR A 87 -5.41 14.10 14.25
CA TYR A 87 -4.06 13.68 14.55
C TYR A 87 -3.22 14.91 14.83
N CYS A 88 -2.69 15.01 16.05
CA CYS A 88 -2.02 16.21 16.54
C CYS A 88 -0.64 15.85 17.10
N TRP A 89 0.30 16.80 17.02
CA TRP A 89 1.59 16.69 17.69
C TRP A 89 1.71 17.78 18.74
N LEU A 90 2.26 17.41 19.88
CA LEU A 90 2.78 18.36 20.84
C LEU A 90 4.15 18.82 20.35
N VAL A 91 4.38 20.13 20.44
CA VAL A 91 5.63 20.76 20.05
C VAL A 91 6.06 21.66 21.20
N PRO A 92 7.36 21.70 21.55
CA PRO A 92 7.84 22.63 22.57
C PRO A 92 7.44 24.07 22.23
N ARG A 93 7.09 24.86 23.25
CA ARG A 93 6.69 26.26 23.07
C ARG A 93 7.81 27.15 22.52
N SER A 94 9.08 26.72 22.60
CA SER A 94 10.20 27.54 22.12
C SER A 94 10.17 27.65 20.59
N ALA A 95 10.05 28.88 20.11
CA ALA A 95 9.82 29.16 18.68
C ALA A 95 10.93 28.60 17.77
N ALA A 96 12.19 28.62 18.22
CA ALA A 96 13.33 28.15 17.44
C ALA A 96 13.35 26.61 17.28
N ALA A 97 13.11 25.86 18.35
CA ALA A 97 13.07 24.39 18.29
C ALA A 97 11.80 23.91 17.57
N ALA A 98 10.66 24.56 17.82
CA ALA A 98 9.39 24.27 17.17
C ALA A 98 9.47 24.44 15.65
N THR A 99 9.99 25.57 15.17
CA THR A 99 10.03 25.89 13.72
C THR A 99 10.93 24.92 12.97
N THR A 100 12.08 24.54 13.55
CA THR A 100 13.03 23.62 12.92
C THR A 100 12.47 22.19 12.85
N LEU A 101 11.85 21.73 13.94
CA LEU A 101 11.33 20.38 14.05
C LEU A 101 10.07 20.20 13.19
N VAL A 102 9.14 21.17 13.24
CA VAL A 102 7.97 21.18 12.35
C VAL A 102 8.40 21.31 10.90
N GLY A 103 9.39 22.14 10.56
CA GLY A 103 9.83 22.33 9.17
C GLY A 103 10.40 21.07 8.51
N LYS A 104 11.22 20.30 9.23
CA LYS A 104 11.81 19.04 8.75
C LYS A 104 10.74 17.97 8.54
N GLN A 105 9.89 17.76 9.56
CA GLN A 105 8.83 16.76 9.49
C GLN A 105 7.71 17.13 8.51
N ARG A 106 7.39 18.43 8.32
CA ARG A 106 6.30 18.87 7.44
C ARG A 106 6.54 18.53 5.97
N LYS A 107 7.79 18.53 5.48
CA LYS A 107 8.08 18.13 4.10
C LYS A 107 7.81 16.65 3.87
N LEU A 108 8.37 15.78 4.73
CA LEU A 108 8.14 14.33 4.68
C LEU A 108 6.65 13.98 4.78
N ILE A 109 5.94 14.69 5.66
CA ILE A 109 4.55 14.39 5.97
C ILE A 109 3.60 14.99 4.92
N SER A 110 3.93 16.12 4.29
CA SER A 110 3.16 16.66 3.17
C SER A 110 3.15 15.68 1.99
N ASP A 111 4.31 15.12 1.64
CA ASP A 111 4.41 14.14 0.55
C ASP A 111 3.64 12.85 0.91
N ALA A 112 3.71 12.43 2.17
CA ALA A 112 2.94 11.30 2.70
C ALA A 112 1.43 11.53 2.71
N GLN A 113 0.99 12.73 3.09
CA GLN A 113 -0.42 13.13 3.13
C GLN A 113 -1.00 13.14 1.73
N LEU A 114 -0.29 13.72 0.76
CA LEU A 114 -0.68 13.70 -0.65
C LEU A 114 -0.82 12.26 -1.18
N GLN A 115 0.06 11.35 -0.77
CA GLN A 115 -0.04 9.94 -1.15
C GLN A 115 -1.22 9.23 -0.46
N ASP A 116 -1.43 9.43 0.83
CA ASP A 116 -2.50 8.82 1.62
C ASP A 116 -3.89 9.30 1.17
N ASP A 117 -4.04 10.61 0.93
CA ASP A 117 -5.28 11.20 0.43
C ASP A 117 -5.59 10.71 -0.98
N LEU A 118 -4.57 10.62 -1.85
CA LEU A 118 -4.70 10.04 -3.17
C LEU A 118 -5.07 8.54 -3.13
N VAL A 119 -4.47 7.75 -2.23
CA VAL A 119 -4.82 6.34 -2.02
C VAL A 119 -6.26 6.22 -1.51
N ARG A 120 -6.69 7.10 -0.62
CA ARG A 120 -8.05 7.14 -0.09
C ARG A 120 -9.06 7.47 -1.19
N GLU A 121 -8.83 8.52 -1.96
CA GLU A 121 -9.68 8.92 -3.10
C GLU A 121 -9.75 7.82 -4.16
N THR A 122 -8.59 7.25 -4.55
CA THR A 122 -8.57 6.15 -5.52
C THR A 122 -9.29 4.92 -4.99
N SER A 123 -9.15 4.57 -3.71
CA SER A 123 -9.89 3.44 -3.11
C SER A 123 -11.40 3.70 -3.00
N ALA A 124 -11.83 4.95 -2.75
CA ALA A 124 -13.23 5.34 -2.71
C ALA A 124 -13.85 5.30 -4.11
N ALA A 125 -13.18 5.90 -5.11
CA ALA A 125 -13.59 5.85 -6.51
C ALA A 125 -13.66 4.41 -7.03
N THR A 126 -12.70 3.56 -6.64
CA THR A 126 -12.69 2.13 -6.99
C THR A 126 -13.88 1.40 -6.35
N ARG A 127 -14.18 1.67 -5.06
CA ARG A 127 -15.35 1.08 -4.38
C ARG A 127 -16.68 1.52 -5.01
N GLN A 128 -16.79 2.78 -5.40
CA GLN A 128 -18.00 3.31 -6.05
C GLN A 128 -18.22 2.68 -7.42
N LEU A 129 -17.14 2.49 -8.19
CA LEU A 129 -17.19 1.81 -9.49
C LEU A 129 -17.57 0.33 -9.35
N LEU A 130 -17.05 -0.36 -8.32
CA LEU A 130 -17.46 -1.73 -7.99
C LEU A 130 -18.95 -1.81 -7.64
N GLN A 131 -19.48 -0.86 -6.87
CA GLN A 131 -20.90 -0.82 -6.49
C GLN A 131 -21.82 -0.58 -7.69
N GLN A 132 -21.45 0.33 -8.60
CA GLN A 132 -22.21 0.61 -9.82
C GLN A 132 -22.30 -0.60 -10.76
N HIS A 133 -21.29 -1.46 -10.80
CA HIS A 133 -21.31 -2.67 -11.62
C HIS A 133 -22.13 -3.82 -11.01
N HIS A 134 -22.31 -3.89 -9.69
CA HIS A 134 -23.18 -4.89 -9.05
C HIS A 134 -24.66 -4.60 -9.25
N SER A 135 -25.06 -3.34 -9.42
CA SER A 135 -26.43 -2.95 -9.78
C SER A 135 -26.80 -3.23 -11.25
N SER A 136 -25.83 -3.56 -12.11
CA SER A 136 -26.06 -3.87 -13.54
C SER A 136 -26.09 -5.37 -13.84
N SER A 137 -25.87 -6.23 -12.84
CA SER A 137 -25.84 -7.69 -13.00
C SER A 137 -27.03 -8.36 -12.32
N SER A 138 -28.22 -8.01 -12.82
CA SER A 138 -29.42 -8.85 -12.67
C SER A 138 -30.01 -9.12 -14.05
N ASN A 139 -29.25 -9.80 -14.92
CA ASN A 139 -29.85 -10.65 -15.96
C ASN A 139 -28.81 -11.63 -16.53
N PRO A 140 -29.04 -12.95 -16.47
CA PRO A 140 -28.10 -13.97 -16.96
C PRO A 140 -28.45 -14.37 -18.40
N ALA A 141 -28.29 -13.47 -19.37
CA ALA A 141 -28.46 -13.81 -20.79
C ALA A 141 -27.93 -12.71 -21.73
N ALA A 142 -26.62 -12.66 -21.98
CA ALA A 142 -26.10 -12.09 -23.22
C ALA A 142 -24.62 -12.40 -23.37
N ALA A 143 -24.34 -13.38 -24.22
CA ALA A 143 -23.04 -13.61 -24.81
C ALA A 143 -22.57 -12.39 -25.61
N GLY A 144 -21.25 -12.24 -25.69
CA GLY A 144 -20.52 -11.65 -26.82
C GLY A 144 -20.95 -10.26 -27.28
N ARG A 145 -20.20 -9.24 -26.88
CA ARG A 145 -19.92 -8.09 -27.75
C ARG A 145 -18.58 -7.47 -27.37
N GLN A 146 -17.66 -7.57 -28.32
CA GLN A 146 -16.43 -6.79 -28.39
C GLN A 146 -16.78 -5.31 -28.22
N SER A 147 -16.12 -4.62 -27.29
CA SER A 147 -16.09 -3.16 -27.26
C SER A 147 -14.69 -2.72 -27.66
N GLY A 148 -14.47 -2.63 -28.97
CA GLY A 148 -13.36 -1.87 -29.53
C GLY A 148 -13.49 -0.41 -29.14
N PHE A 149 -12.45 0.14 -28.53
CA PHE A 149 -12.40 1.55 -28.16
C PHE A 149 -11.82 2.35 -29.33
N LYS A 150 -12.71 2.89 -30.18
CA LYS A 150 -12.35 3.92 -31.16
C LYS A 150 -12.24 5.27 -30.44
N GLY A 151 -11.11 5.94 -30.66
CA GLY A 151 -11.03 7.40 -30.86
C GLY A 151 -11.26 8.33 -29.66
N SER A 152 -10.17 8.99 -29.26
CA SER A 152 -10.12 10.43 -28.93
C SER A 152 -11.23 11.01 -28.04
N ALA A 153 -11.06 10.90 -26.74
CA ALA A 153 -11.46 11.93 -25.78
C ALA A 153 -10.53 11.80 -24.57
N ALA A 154 -10.02 12.92 -24.08
CA ALA A 154 -9.18 12.99 -22.90
C ALA A 154 -9.89 12.33 -21.70
N LEU A 155 -9.55 11.07 -21.42
CA LEU A 155 -10.19 10.29 -20.37
C LEU A 155 -9.60 10.65 -19.01
N PRO A 156 -10.43 10.78 -17.96
CA PRO A 156 -9.96 11.16 -16.64
C PRO A 156 -9.00 10.10 -16.08
N HIS A 157 -7.87 10.55 -15.52
CA HIS A 157 -6.68 9.75 -15.18
C HIS A 157 -6.89 8.68 -14.07
N ASN A 158 -8.13 8.44 -13.67
CA ASN A 158 -8.58 7.68 -12.51
C ASN A 158 -9.70 6.66 -12.81
N ALA A 159 -10.16 6.54 -14.05
CA ALA A 159 -11.11 5.48 -14.41
C ALA A 159 -10.40 4.10 -14.32
N ALA A 160 -11.07 3.10 -13.73
CA ALA A 160 -10.58 1.73 -13.81
C ALA A 160 -10.49 1.31 -15.27
N HIS A 161 -9.31 0.90 -15.72
CA HIS A 161 -9.07 0.60 -17.13
C HIS A 161 -9.01 -0.90 -17.42
N LEU A 162 -8.96 -1.75 -16.39
CA LEU A 162 -9.11 -3.19 -16.52
C LEU A 162 -9.85 -3.75 -15.29
N LEU A 163 -11.04 -4.29 -15.50
CA LEU A 163 -11.85 -4.96 -14.47
C LEU A 163 -11.83 -6.47 -14.73
N MET A 164 -11.40 -7.24 -13.74
CA MET A 164 -11.40 -8.70 -13.76
C MET A 164 -12.74 -9.23 -13.26
N PRO A 165 -13.23 -10.38 -13.78
CA PRO A 165 -14.53 -10.94 -13.40
C PRO A 165 -14.71 -11.19 -11.90
N LYS A 166 -13.64 -11.51 -11.15
CA LYS A 166 -13.68 -11.74 -9.70
C LYS A 166 -13.21 -10.56 -8.85
N GLY A 167 -13.14 -9.35 -9.43
CA GLY A 167 -12.93 -8.12 -8.67
C GLY A 167 -11.50 -7.54 -8.68
N GLY A 168 -10.54 -8.14 -9.39
CA GLY A 168 -9.25 -7.50 -9.66
C GLY A 168 -9.41 -6.23 -10.50
N ILE A 169 -8.76 -5.13 -10.10
CA ILE A 169 -8.86 -3.84 -10.80
C ILE A 169 -7.46 -3.29 -11.08
N ALA A 170 -7.17 -2.97 -12.35
CA ALA A 170 -5.97 -2.23 -12.73
C ALA A 170 -6.34 -0.83 -13.23
N THR A 171 -5.82 0.18 -12.54
CA THR A 171 -5.90 1.60 -12.94
C THR A 171 -4.58 2.03 -13.58
N LEU A 172 -4.59 3.18 -14.25
CA LEU A 172 -3.42 3.70 -14.98
C LEU A 172 -2.20 3.86 -14.06
N ARG A 173 -2.41 4.35 -12.84
CA ARG A 173 -1.31 4.58 -11.87
C ARG A 173 -0.80 3.29 -11.22
N LEU A 174 -1.63 2.26 -11.13
CA LEU A 174 -1.26 0.96 -10.55
C LEU A 174 -0.61 0.01 -11.56
N ALA A 175 -0.66 0.34 -12.86
CA ALA A 175 -0.20 -0.56 -13.91
C ALA A 175 1.28 -0.95 -13.78
N GLN A 176 2.19 0.00 -13.52
CA GLN A 176 3.61 -0.30 -13.35
C GLN A 176 3.90 -1.16 -12.11
N PRO A 177 3.41 -0.81 -10.89
CA PRO A 177 3.57 -1.67 -9.71
C PRO A 177 3.00 -3.08 -9.88
N LEU A 178 1.84 -3.21 -10.51
CA LEU A 178 1.22 -4.51 -10.79
C LEU A 178 2.07 -5.35 -11.73
N LEU A 179 2.62 -4.74 -12.78
CA LEU A 179 3.51 -5.42 -13.72
C LEU A 179 4.83 -5.85 -13.07
N ILE A 180 5.39 -5.02 -12.18
CA ILE A 180 6.56 -5.38 -11.37
C ILE A 180 6.23 -6.58 -10.48
N GLY A 181 5.10 -6.53 -9.77
CA GLY A 181 4.62 -7.62 -8.93
C GLY A 181 4.45 -8.92 -9.73
N PHE A 182 3.90 -8.84 -10.93
CA PHE A 182 3.81 -9.97 -11.86
C PHE A 182 5.21 -10.52 -12.20
N CYS A 183 6.14 -9.67 -12.62
CA CYS A 183 7.50 -10.11 -13.00
C CYS A 183 8.27 -10.76 -11.83
N THR A 184 8.08 -10.28 -10.60
CA THR A 184 8.71 -10.86 -9.41
C THR A 184 8.21 -12.26 -9.05
N LYS A 185 6.98 -12.60 -9.48
CA LYS A 185 6.34 -13.88 -9.20
C LYS A 185 6.54 -14.93 -10.30
N LEU A 186 7.20 -14.57 -11.41
CA LEU A 186 7.55 -15.51 -12.47
C LEU A 186 8.72 -16.40 -12.03
N ASP A 187 8.74 -17.66 -12.49
CA ASP A 187 9.87 -18.54 -12.27
C ASP A 187 11.12 -17.99 -12.99
N TRP A 188 12.14 -17.67 -12.19
CA TRP A 188 13.35 -16.97 -12.65
C TRP A 188 14.58 -17.88 -12.78
N GLY A 189 14.40 -19.19 -12.62
CA GLY A 189 15.42 -20.19 -12.97
C GLY A 189 16.76 -20.02 -12.25
N GLY A 190 16.77 -19.60 -10.97
CA GLY A 190 18.00 -19.52 -10.17
C GLY A 190 18.79 -18.21 -10.24
N ARG A 191 18.37 -17.19 -11.02
CA ARG A 191 18.93 -15.83 -11.01
C ARG A 191 18.87 -15.11 -9.64
N ALA A 192 19.97 -14.43 -9.27
CA ALA A 192 20.08 -13.68 -8.01
C ALA A 192 19.10 -12.50 -7.85
N LYS A 193 18.48 -12.01 -8.94
CA LYS A 193 17.49 -10.92 -8.92
C LYS A 193 16.30 -11.26 -9.82
N PRO A 194 15.07 -10.91 -9.41
CA PRO A 194 13.90 -11.13 -10.24
C PRO A 194 14.01 -10.32 -11.53
N PRO A 195 13.62 -10.90 -12.68
CA PRO A 195 13.64 -10.18 -13.93
C PRO A 195 12.62 -9.05 -13.89
N GLN A 196 12.94 -7.89 -14.47
CA GLN A 196 12.07 -6.72 -14.49
C GLN A 196 11.58 -6.43 -15.89
N ALA A 197 10.41 -5.79 -15.98
CA ALA A 197 9.91 -5.23 -17.23
C ALA A 197 10.80 -4.05 -17.66
N PHE A 198 11.22 -4.05 -18.93
CA PHE A 198 12.00 -2.98 -19.52
C PHE A 198 11.11 -2.02 -20.30
N TYR A 199 11.37 -0.71 -20.17
CA TYR A 199 10.58 0.34 -20.78
C TYR A 199 11.46 1.17 -21.71
N ARG A 200 11.14 1.17 -23.01
CA ARG A 200 11.79 2.05 -23.99
C ARG A 200 10.87 3.22 -24.30
N THR A 201 11.33 4.44 -24.05
CA THR A 201 10.54 5.65 -24.34
C THR A 201 11.22 6.46 -25.44
N VAL A 202 10.44 6.86 -26.43
CA VAL A 202 10.88 7.67 -27.57
C VAL A 202 10.04 8.93 -27.61
N GLN A 203 10.67 10.08 -27.85
CA GLN A 203 10.00 11.34 -28.07
C GLN A 203 9.62 11.45 -29.55
N LEU A 204 8.34 11.55 -29.85
CA LEU A 204 7.83 11.84 -31.20
C LEU A 204 7.22 13.26 -31.24
N PRO A 205 7.02 13.83 -32.45
CA PRO A 205 6.37 15.13 -32.61
C PRO A 205 4.98 15.23 -31.96
N GLU A 206 4.28 14.09 -31.85
CA GLU A 206 2.93 13.98 -31.27
C GLU A 206 2.94 13.72 -29.75
N GLY A 207 4.11 13.53 -29.12
CA GLY A 207 4.24 13.27 -27.69
C GLY A 207 5.23 12.17 -27.33
N GLN A 208 5.15 11.71 -26.08
CA GLN A 208 5.97 10.62 -25.56
C GLN A 208 5.34 9.28 -25.92
N HIS A 209 6.16 8.35 -26.39
CA HIS A 209 5.76 7.02 -26.80
C HIS A 209 6.58 5.97 -26.06
N THR A 210 5.93 5.01 -25.40
CA THR A 210 6.62 3.98 -24.62
C THR A 210 6.23 2.58 -25.07
N THR A 211 7.26 1.75 -25.27
CA THR A 211 7.14 0.31 -25.51
C THR A 211 7.61 -0.46 -24.28
N VAL A 212 6.82 -1.46 -23.86
CA VAL A 212 7.14 -2.33 -22.72
C VAL A 212 7.58 -3.70 -23.21
N TYR A 213 8.67 -4.19 -22.61
CA TYR A 213 9.23 -5.51 -22.86
C TYR A 213 9.20 -6.32 -21.56
N LEU A 214 8.49 -7.45 -21.58
CA LEU A 214 8.46 -8.37 -20.45
C LEU A 214 9.62 -9.38 -20.50
N PRO A 215 9.98 -10.00 -19.37
CA PRO A 215 10.95 -11.10 -19.36
C PRO A 215 10.49 -12.28 -20.22
N SER A 216 11.41 -13.05 -20.79
CA SER A 216 11.09 -14.23 -21.63
C SER A 216 10.26 -15.29 -20.89
N SER A 217 10.38 -15.35 -19.56
CA SER A 217 9.56 -16.22 -18.69
C SER A 217 8.08 -15.83 -18.62
N SER A 218 7.70 -14.64 -19.11
CA SER A 218 6.30 -14.20 -19.14
C SER A 218 5.44 -14.99 -20.11
N GLY A 219 6.04 -15.67 -21.11
CA GLY A 219 5.31 -16.49 -22.08
C GLY A 219 4.55 -15.67 -23.14
N ILE A 220 4.94 -14.42 -23.38
CA ILE A 220 4.34 -13.54 -24.40
C ILE A 220 5.36 -13.18 -25.48
N GLN A 221 4.88 -13.08 -26.73
CA GLN A 221 5.64 -12.61 -27.89
C GLN A 221 5.89 -11.09 -27.81
N GLN A 222 7.13 -10.67 -28.08
CA GLN A 222 7.52 -9.26 -28.02
C GLN A 222 7.18 -8.53 -29.34
N PRO A 223 6.88 -7.21 -29.31
CA PRO A 223 6.71 -6.35 -28.13
C PRO A 223 5.32 -6.48 -27.49
N VAL A 224 5.27 -6.42 -26.16
CA VAL A 224 4.05 -6.72 -25.37
C VAL A 224 3.03 -5.58 -25.36
N ALA A 225 3.41 -4.33 -25.58
CA ALA A 225 2.43 -3.25 -25.68
C ALA A 225 3.09 -1.94 -26.11
N THR A 226 2.35 -1.16 -26.89
CA THR A 226 2.79 0.11 -27.44
C THR A 226 1.72 1.17 -27.15
N ALA A 227 2.04 2.08 -26.22
CA ALA A 227 1.09 3.10 -25.81
C ALA A 227 0.92 4.21 -26.86
N PRO A 228 -0.30 4.80 -27.00
CA PRO A 228 -0.48 6.00 -27.80
C PRO A 228 0.32 7.17 -27.23
N CYS A 229 0.65 8.14 -28.10
CA CYS A 229 1.40 9.34 -27.74
C CYS A 229 0.73 10.06 -26.56
N CYS A 230 1.47 10.22 -25.46
CA CYS A 230 1.00 10.88 -24.26
C CYS A 230 1.77 12.18 -24.02
N SER A 231 1.16 13.13 -23.32
CA SER A 231 1.79 14.42 -22.98
C SER A 231 3.03 14.29 -22.10
N THR A 232 3.14 13.22 -21.28
CA THR A 232 4.26 13.03 -20.35
C THR A 232 4.84 11.62 -20.40
N ALA A 233 6.16 11.52 -20.13
CA ALA A 233 6.88 10.25 -20.04
C ALA A 233 6.25 9.28 -19.03
N LYS A 234 5.81 9.82 -17.88
CA LYS A 234 5.22 9.03 -16.80
C LYS A 234 3.85 8.47 -17.19
N ALA A 235 3.02 9.27 -17.85
CA ALA A 235 1.74 8.82 -18.38
C ALA A 235 1.93 7.76 -19.47
N SER A 236 2.89 7.97 -20.38
CA SER A 236 3.22 7.03 -21.46
C SER A 236 3.63 5.65 -20.92
N LYS A 237 4.54 5.61 -19.92
CA LYS A 237 4.95 4.35 -19.28
C LYS A 237 3.80 3.63 -18.57
N ASN A 238 2.95 4.38 -17.87
CA ASN A 238 1.76 3.83 -17.19
C ASN A 238 0.74 3.26 -18.19
N ALA A 239 0.49 3.97 -19.30
CA ALA A 239 -0.40 3.51 -20.36
C ALA A 239 0.13 2.23 -21.02
N ALA A 240 1.45 2.16 -21.26
CA ALA A 240 2.09 0.99 -21.86
C ALA A 240 2.04 -0.22 -20.92
N ALA A 241 2.29 -0.03 -19.62
CA ALA A 241 2.16 -1.09 -18.62
C ALA A 241 0.72 -1.63 -18.53
N LEU A 242 -0.28 -0.75 -18.64
CA LEU A 242 -1.68 -1.13 -18.58
C LEU A 242 -2.10 -1.95 -19.80
N GLN A 243 -1.65 -1.57 -20.99
CA GLN A 243 -1.84 -2.36 -22.20
C GLN A 243 -1.15 -3.72 -22.10
N ALA A 244 0.05 -3.80 -21.49
CA ALA A 244 0.72 -5.07 -21.25
C ALA A 244 -0.11 -5.98 -20.32
N LEU A 245 -0.73 -5.44 -19.26
CA LEU A 245 -1.65 -6.19 -18.39
C LEU A 245 -2.91 -6.68 -19.14
N ARG A 246 -3.42 -5.90 -20.11
CA ARG A 246 -4.53 -6.34 -20.98
C ARG A 246 -4.13 -7.53 -21.84
N GLN A 247 -2.98 -7.48 -22.49
CA GLN A 247 -2.48 -8.59 -23.29
C GLN A 247 -2.18 -9.84 -22.44
N LEU A 248 -1.62 -9.67 -21.23
CA LEU A 248 -1.42 -10.75 -20.26
C LEU A 248 -2.73 -11.45 -19.87
N ARG A 249 -3.82 -10.69 -19.79
CA ARG A 249 -5.17 -11.25 -19.55
C ARG A 249 -5.67 -12.01 -20.77
N GLU A 250 -5.58 -11.43 -21.97
CA GLU A 250 -6.07 -12.04 -23.21
C GLU A 250 -5.33 -13.35 -23.52
N THR A 251 -4.03 -13.39 -23.23
CA THR A 251 -3.20 -14.60 -23.34
C THR A 251 -3.40 -15.59 -22.19
N GLY A 252 -4.26 -15.29 -21.22
CA GLY A 252 -4.56 -16.18 -20.10
C GLY A 252 -3.41 -16.36 -19.10
N ARG A 253 -2.38 -15.51 -19.15
CA ARG A 253 -1.22 -15.55 -18.23
C ARG A 253 -1.49 -14.86 -16.90
N LEU A 254 -2.57 -14.07 -16.83
CA LEU A 254 -3.04 -13.40 -15.61
C LEU A 254 -4.28 -14.10 -15.04
N ASP A 255 -4.35 -14.26 -13.72
CA ASP A 255 -5.56 -14.68 -13.02
C ASP A 255 -6.48 -13.49 -12.69
N ASP A 256 -7.68 -13.80 -12.18
CA ASP A 256 -8.69 -12.79 -11.83
C ASP A 256 -8.23 -11.84 -10.70
N TRP A 257 -7.11 -12.13 -10.05
CA TRP A 257 -6.47 -11.36 -8.98
C TRP A 257 -5.19 -10.64 -9.43
N LEU A 258 -4.97 -10.52 -10.74
CA LEU A 258 -3.82 -9.84 -11.34
C LEU A 258 -2.47 -10.49 -11.00
N GLN A 259 -2.46 -11.79 -10.74
CA GLN A 259 -1.27 -12.60 -10.48
C GLN A 259 -0.95 -13.50 -11.68
N PRO A 260 0.30 -13.97 -11.82
CA PRO A 260 0.63 -14.97 -12.83
C PRO A 260 -0.13 -16.27 -12.56
N LYS A 261 -0.81 -16.79 -13.59
CA LYS A 261 -1.31 -18.16 -13.57
C LYS A 261 -0.13 -19.12 -13.67
N LYS A 262 -0.04 -20.04 -12.71
CA LYS A 262 0.88 -21.18 -12.75
C LYS A 262 0.47 -22.15 -13.84
#